data_AF-A0A7G9YPT8-F1
#
_entry.id   AF-A0A7G9YPT8-F1
#
_cell.length_a   1.000
_cell.length_b   1.000
_cell.length_c   1.000
_cell.angle_alpha   90.00
_cell.angle_beta   90.00
_cell.angle_gamma   90.00
#
_symmetry.space_group_name_H-M   'P 1'
#
loop_
_entity.id
_entity.type
_entity.pdbx_description
1 polymer ?
#
loop_
_entity_poly.entity_id
_entity_poly.type
_entity_poly.pdbx_seq_one_letter_code
_entity_poly.pdbx_strand_id
1 'polypeptide(L)'
;MFATLMVEIGSFDAVIQKRLRMIEKNWKHLTEFYFVEDAPATNNLVENYYSTSLKTHRKKQLRTERGIKNQMKLSAMKRAGVLGKCEKTLLEAFLMFVPFLYTG
;
A
#
# COMPACT_ATOMS: atom_id res chain seq x y z
N MET A 1 9.43 31.64 -0.70
CA MET A 1 8.47 30.98 -1.62
C MET A 1 7.14 30.69 -0.94
N PHE A 2 7.05 29.87 0.12
CA PHE A 2 5.78 29.62 0.81
C PHE A 2 5.24 30.83 1.59
N ALA A 3 6.10 31.59 2.27
CA ALA A 3 5.69 32.81 2.99
C ALA A 3 5.04 33.85 2.05
N THR A 4 5.57 34.02 0.83
CA THR A 4 4.99 34.90 -0.19
C THR A 4 3.58 34.44 -0.60
N LEU A 5 3.39 33.12 -0.73
CA LEU A 5 2.09 32.51 -1.05
C LEU A 5 1.05 32.75 0.07
N MET A 6 1.49 32.78 1.32
CA MET A 6 0.63 33.05 2.48
C MET A 6 0.21 34.52 2.57
N VAL A 7 1.03 35.46 2.08
CA VAL A 7 0.68 36.88 1.98
C VAL A 7 -0.48 37.09 1.01
N GLU A 8 -0.49 36.35 -0.10
CA GLU A 8 -1.52 36.44 -1.14
C GLU A 8 -2.72 35.51 -0.89
N ILE A 9 -2.84 34.89 0.29
CA ILE A 9 -3.84 33.85 0.57
C ILE A 9 -5.28 34.30 0.27
N GLY A 10 -5.59 35.58 0.48
CA GLY A 10 -6.91 36.16 0.24
C GLY A 10 -7.34 36.17 -1.24
N SER A 11 -6.39 36.00 -2.17
CA SER A 11 -6.68 35.94 -3.61
C SER A 11 -7.20 34.57 -4.09
N PHE A 12 -7.11 33.53 -3.25
CA PHE A 12 -7.52 32.17 -3.60
C PHE A 12 -8.91 31.82 -3.07
N ASP A 13 -9.53 30.79 -3.64
CA ASP A 13 -10.79 30.24 -3.17
C ASP A 13 -10.72 29.71 -1.72
N ALA A 14 -11.83 29.76 -1.00
CA ALA A 14 -11.93 29.36 0.41
C ALA A 14 -11.38 27.93 0.68
N VAL A 15 -11.55 27.00 -0.26
CA VAL A 15 -11.02 25.63 -0.16
C VAL A 15 -9.49 25.62 -0.17
N ILE A 16 -8.89 26.44 -1.04
CA ILE A 16 -7.43 26.57 -1.15
C ILE A 16 -6.90 27.28 0.08
N GLN A 17 -7.55 28.36 0.53
CA GLN A 17 -7.18 29.06 1.75
C GLN A 17 -7.14 28.13 2.97
N LYS A 18 -8.18 27.30 3.14
CA LYS A 18 -8.26 26.32 4.24
C LYS A 18 -7.09 25.33 4.19
N ARG A 19 -6.71 24.87 2.99
CA ARG A 19 -5.56 23.97 2.81
C ARG A 19 -4.24 24.66 3.11
N LEU A 20 -4.04 25.89 2.63
CA LEU A 20 -2.82 26.66 2.87
C LEU A 20 -2.59 26.92 4.37
N ARG A 21 -3.64 27.29 5.13
CA ARG A 21 -3.56 27.44 6.59
C ARG A 21 -3.23 26.13 7.31
N MET A 22 -3.76 25.01 6.83
CA MET A 22 -3.45 23.69 7.39
C MET A 22 -1.98 23.31 7.13
N ILE A 23 -1.48 23.60 5.93
CA ILE A 23 -0.07 23.37 5.56
C ILE A 23 0.84 24.27 6.41
N GLU A 24 0.52 25.55 6.55
CA GLU A 24 1.27 26.50 7.40
C GLU A 24 1.34 26.02 8.85
N LYS A 25 0.20 25.62 9.42
CA LYS A 25 0.15 25.09 10.80
C LYS A 25 1.06 23.87 11.00
N ASN A 26 1.21 23.03 9.98
CA ASN A 26 2.00 21.80 10.05
C ASN A 26 3.37 21.92 9.36
N TRP A 27 3.78 23.13 8.98
CA TRP A 27 4.94 23.36 8.10
C TRP A 27 6.22 22.71 8.63
N LYS A 28 6.48 22.85 9.94
CA LYS A 28 7.64 22.25 10.60
C LYS A 28 7.68 20.72 10.42
N HIS A 29 6.57 20.03 10.68
CA HIS A 29 6.49 18.57 10.53
C HIS A 29 6.56 18.14 9.06
N LEU A 30 5.98 18.92 8.14
CA LEU A 30 6.01 18.64 6.70
C LEU A 30 7.41 18.83 6.09
N THR A 31 8.26 19.65 6.71
CA THR A 31 9.62 19.96 6.20
C THR A 31 10.74 19.35 7.04
N GLU A 32 10.40 18.63 8.12
CA GLU A 32 11.36 18.04 9.06
C GLU A 32 12.37 17.11 8.37
N PHE A 33 11.93 16.42 7.31
CA PHE A 33 12.80 15.54 6.51
C PHE A 33 13.97 16.26 5.84
N TYR A 34 13.89 17.57 5.60
CA TYR A 34 15.03 18.34 5.04
C TYR A 34 16.18 18.49 6.04
N PHE A 35 15.90 18.33 7.33
CA PHE A 35 16.85 18.60 8.41
C PHE A 35 17.30 17.33 9.15
N VAL A 36 16.73 16.18 8.80
CA VAL A 36 17.08 14.88 9.37
C VAL A 36 17.83 14.07 8.32
N GLU A 37 19.09 13.74 8.62
CA GLU A 37 19.92 12.88 7.77
C GLU A 37 19.24 11.51 7.59
N ASP A 38 19.22 11.00 6.35
CA ASP A 38 18.52 9.78 5.93
C ASP A 38 16.97 9.77 6.08
N ALA A 39 16.34 10.90 6.42
CA ALA A 39 14.88 10.96 6.44
C ALA A 39 14.30 10.99 5.01
N PRO A 40 13.40 10.06 4.64
CA PRO A 40 12.82 10.06 3.32
C PRO A 40 11.90 11.29 3.14
N ALA A 41 12.01 11.95 1.98
CA ALA A 41 11.15 13.09 1.59
C ALA A 41 9.65 12.76 1.48
N THR A 42 9.28 11.50 1.69
CA THR A 42 7.91 11.00 1.66
C THR A 42 7.64 10.26 2.97
N ASN A 43 6.49 10.50 3.60
CA ASN A 43 6.10 9.84 4.84
C ASN A 43 5.89 8.32 4.70
N ASN A 44 5.97 7.75 3.50
CA ASN A 44 5.52 6.38 3.34
C ASN A 44 6.16 5.67 2.13
N LEU A 45 7.47 5.36 2.25
CA LEU A 45 8.14 4.36 1.39
C LEU A 45 7.31 3.06 1.31
N VAL A 46 6.61 2.72 2.39
CA VAL A 46 5.73 1.55 2.48
C VAL A 46 4.45 1.74 1.66
N GLU A 47 3.75 2.88 1.73
CA GLU A 47 2.61 3.16 0.83
C GLU A 47 3.05 3.27 -0.62
N ASN A 48 4.21 3.87 -0.90
CA ASN A 48 4.67 4.03 -2.26
C ASN A 48 4.99 2.65 -2.86
N TYR A 49 5.75 1.82 -2.13
CA TYR A 49 5.99 0.41 -2.48
C TYR A 49 4.69 -0.37 -2.70
N TYR A 50 3.72 -0.25 -1.78
CA TYR A 50 2.43 -0.91 -1.93
C TYR A 50 1.57 -0.30 -3.05
N SER A 51 1.71 0.98 -3.35
CA SER A 51 0.97 1.65 -4.41
C SER A 51 1.47 1.30 -5.79
N THR A 52 2.78 1.17 -5.98
CA THR A 52 3.43 0.78 -7.23
C THR A 52 3.41 -0.73 -7.47
N SER A 53 3.55 -1.55 -6.41
CA SER A 53 3.76 -2.99 -6.56
C SER A 53 2.49 -3.84 -6.38
N LEU A 54 1.42 -3.34 -5.76
CA LEU A 54 0.18 -4.10 -5.61
C LEU A 54 -0.83 -3.79 -6.72
N LYS A 55 -1.25 -4.82 -7.44
CA LYS A 55 -2.45 -4.77 -8.28
C LYS A 55 -3.68 -4.39 -7.44
N THR A 56 -4.63 -3.67 -8.05
CA THR A 56 -5.82 -3.10 -7.38
C THR A 56 -6.58 -4.08 -6.48
N HIS A 57 -6.70 -5.35 -6.89
CA HIS A 57 -7.33 -6.39 -6.08
C HIS A 57 -6.61 -6.63 -4.74
N ARG A 58 -5.27 -6.65 -4.74
CA ARG A 58 -4.48 -6.87 -3.52
C ARG A 58 -4.52 -5.66 -2.59
N LYS A 59 -4.63 -4.44 -3.13
CA LYS A 59 -4.84 -3.22 -2.31
C LYS A 59 -6.11 -3.32 -1.46
N LYS A 60 -7.20 -3.90 -1.99
CA LYS A 60 -8.46 -4.11 -1.24
C LYS A 60 -8.28 -5.02 -0.02
N GLN A 61 -7.40 -6.03 -0.11
CA GLN A 61 -7.13 -6.98 0.98
C GLN A 61 -6.31 -6.38 2.12
N LEU A 62 -5.69 -5.22 1.91
CA LEU A 62 -4.83 -4.53 2.90
C LEU A 62 -5.49 -3.28 3.51
N ARG A 63 -6.78 -3.04 3.24
CA ARG A 63 -7.50 -1.84 3.74
C ARG A 63 -7.82 -1.89 5.23
N THR A 64 -7.65 -3.04 5.88
CA THR A 64 -7.96 -3.24 7.29
C THR A 64 -6.74 -3.75 8.03
N GLU A 65 -6.63 -3.42 9.32
CA GLU A 65 -5.54 -3.91 10.18
C GLU A 65 -5.46 -5.44 10.16
N ARG A 66 -6.61 -6.12 10.16
CA ARG A 66 -6.71 -7.57 10.00
C ARG A 66 -6.09 -8.05 8.69
N GLY A 67 -6.37 -7.35 7.58
CA GLY A 67 -5.80 -7.64 6.27
C GLY A 67 -4.28 -7.54 6.23
N ILE A 68 -3.73 -6.47 6.83
CA ILE A 68 -2.28 -6.26 6.97
C ILE A 68 -1.65 -7.38 7.80
N LYS A 69 -2.23 -7.69 8.97
CA LYS A 69 -1.75 -8.77 9.86
C LYS A 69 -1.74 -10.13 9.16
N ASN A 70 -2.77 -10.42 8.38
CA ASN A 70 -2.84 -11.66 7.60
C ASN A 70 -1.76 -11.70 6.50
N GLN A 71 -1.52 -10.59 5.80
CA GLN A 71 -0.47 -10.52 4.80
C GLN A 71 0.93 -10.70 5.39
N MET A 72 1.19 -10.12 6.58
CA MET A 72 2.45 -10.32 7.30
C MET A 72 2.66 -11.79 7.65
N LYS A 73 1.62 -12.47 8.15
CA LYS A 73 1.67 -13.92 8.45
C LYS A 73 1.92 -14.75 7.19
N LEU A 74 1.18 -14.51 6.11
CA LEU A 74 1.37 -15.23 4.83
C LEU A 74 2.77 -15.02 4.26
N SER A 75 3.31 -13.80 4.33
CA SER A 75 4.68 -13.49 3.91
C SER A 75 5.72 -14.24 4.75
N ALA A 76 5.54 -14.28 6.08
CA ALA A 76 6.39 -15.06 6.98
C ALA A 76 6.35 -16.56 6.67
N MET A 77 5.15 -17.13 6.48
CA MET A 77 4.98 -18.53 6.11
C MET A 77 5.64 -18.86 4.77
N LYS A 78 5.56 -17.96 3.78
CA LYS A 78 6.23 -18.13 2.49
C LYS A 78 7.75 -18.11 2.63
N ARG A 79 8.31 -17.17 3.39
CA ARG A 79 9.76 -17.10 3.64
C ARG A 79 10.29 -18.31 4.41
N ALA A 80 9.49 -18.84 5.34
CA ALA A 80 9.79 -20.04 6.09
C ALA A 80 9.59 -21.34 5.27
N GLY A 81 9.19 -21.25 4.00
CA GLY A 81 8.95 -22.43 3.15
C GLY A 81 7.71 -23.25 3.51
N VAL A 82 6.88 -22.78 4.46
CA VAL A 82 5.66 -23.47 4.91
C VAL A 82 4.60 -23.53 3.82
N LEU A 83 4.52 -22.46 3.01
CA LEU A 83 3.72 -22.46 1.79
C LEU A 83 4.57 -23.07 0.66
N GLY A 84 4.56 -24.41 0.59
CA GLY A 84 5.22 -25.17 -0.46
C GLY A 84 4.71 -24.83 -1.86
N LYS A 85 5.41 -25.34 -2.89
CA LYS A 85 4.88 -25.28 -4.26
C LYS A 85 3.66 -26.19 -4.35
N CYS A 86 2.66 -25.79 -5.12
CA CYS A 86 1.54 -26.64 -5.47
C CYS A 86 2.10 -27.82 -6.28
N GLU A 87 2.24 -29.00 -5.66
CA GLU A 87 2.82 -30.18 -6.32
C GLU A 87 1.90 -30.75 -7.40
N LYS A 88 0.59 -30.57 -7.22
CA LYS A 88 -0.44 -30.95 -8.19
C LYS A 88 -1.30 -29.74 -8.51
N THR A 89 -1.42 -29.43 -9.78
CA THR A 89 -2.36 -28.44 -10.29
C THR A 89 -3.79 -28.91 -10.07
N LEU A 90 -4.73 -27.95 -10.04
CA LEU A 90 -6.16 -28.27 -9.97
C LEU A 90 -6.58 -29.18 -11.14
N LEU A 91 -6.01 -28.96 -12.34
CA LEU A 91 -6.26 -29.79 -13.51
C LEU A 91 -5.77 -31.23 -13.28
N GLU A 92 -4.56 -31.43 -12.78
CA GLU A 92 -4.05 -32.77 -12.44
C GLU A 92 -4.91 -33.45 -11.38
N ALA A 93 -5.43 -32.71 -10.41
CA ALA A 93 -6.37 -33.24 -9.43
C ALA A 93 -7.69 -33.67 -10.09
N PHE A 94 -8.21 -32.89 -11.05
CA PHE A 94 -9.40 -33.26 -11.82
C PHE A 94 -9.17 -34.44 -12.76
N LEU A 95 -7.98 -34.56 -13.35
CA LEU A 95 -7.63 -35.67 -14.25
C LEU A 95 -7.62 -37.03 -13.53
N MET A 96 -7.39 -37.07 -12.21
CA MET A 96 -7.53 -38.29 -11.41
C MET A 96 -8.96 -38.87 -11.42
N PHE A 97 -9.97 -38.05 -11.76
CA PHE A 97 -11.37 -38.48 -11.82
C PHE A 97 -11.80 -38.99 -13.21
N VAL A 98 -10.98 -38.79 -14.24
CA VAL A 98 -11.27 -39.23 -15.63
C VAL A 98 -11.60 -40.73 -15.73
N PRO A 99 -10.90 -41.66 -15.02
CA PRO A 99 -11.25 -43.07 -15.04
C PRO A 99 -12.66 -43.40 -14.50
N PHE A 100 -13.25 -42.50 -13.70
CA PHE A 100 -14.58 -42.66 -13.12
C PHE A 100 -15.67 -41.95 -13.94
N LEU A 101 -15.30 -41.18 -14.98
CA LEU A 101 -16.22 -40.52 -15.90
C LEU A 101 -16.60 -41.43 -17.08
N TYR A 102 -15.84 -42.51 -17.32
CA TYR A 102 -16.19 -43.54 -18.28
C TYR A 102 -16.80 -44.74 -17.55
N THR A 103 -18.08 -44.64 -17.22
CA THR A 103 -18.92 -45.81 -16.97
C THR A 103 -19.42 -46.32 -18.32
N GLY A 104 -18.92 -47.48 -18.76
CA GLY A 104 -19.64 -48.31 -19.73
C GLY A 104 -20.91 -48.87 -19.11
#